data_AF-A0A7C4Y2N0-F1
#
_entry.id   AF-A0A7C4Y2N0-F1
#
_cell.length_a   1.000
_cell.length_b   1.000
_cell.length_c   1.000
_cell.angle_alpha   90.00
_cell.angle_beta   90.00
_cell.angle_gamma   90.00
#
_symmetry.space_group_name_H-M   'P 1'
#
loop_
_entity.id
_entity.type
_entity.pdbx_description
1 polymer ?
#
loop_
_entity_poly.entity_id
_entity_poly.type
_entity_poly.pdbx_seq_one_letter_code
_entity_poly.pdbx_strand_id
1 'polypeptide(L)'
;MKKLFLAVLLSNFMIAAFAQNKSFVIEGKFDGYADGTEVKLYRNNDNAELTSSKIQNTKVNLSGQLNEPVLCFLVIGDGKPVEVYVEPGKISVKG
;
A
#
# COMPACT_ATOMS: atom_id res chain seq x y z
N MET A 1 -42.91 -3.13 -18.95
CA MET A 1 -42.26 -3.27 -17.63
C MET A 1 -40.94 -4.06 -17.65
N LYS A 2 -40.75 -5.08 -18.52
CA LYS A 2 -39.49 -5.85 -18.62
C LYS A 2 -38.25 -5.02 -18.99
N LYS A 3 -38.41 -3.96 -19.81
CA LYS A 3 -37.31 -3.07 -20.24
C LYS A 3 -36.80 -2.14 -19.12
N LEU A 4 -37.64 -1.81 -18.14
CA LEU A 4 -37.25 -0.99 -17.00
C LEU A 4 -36.42 -1.80 -15.99
N PHE A 5 -36.78 -3.07 -15.78
CA PHE A 5 -36.03 -3.99 -14.92
C PHE A 5 -34.62 -4.23 -15.45
N LEU A 6 -34.47 -4.36 -16.77
CA LEU A 6 -33.16 -4.57 -17.39
C LEU A 6 -32.26 -3.33 -17.27
N ALA A 7 -32.82 -2.12 -17.36
CA ALA A 7 -32.08 -0.88 -17.18
C ALA A 7 -31.55 -0.69 -15.74
N VAL A 8 -32.34 -1.07 -14.73
CA VAL A 8 -31.92 -1.04 -13.32
C VAL A 8 -30.86 -2.11 -13.01
N LEU A 9 -30.93 -3.28 -13.67
CA LEU A 9 -29.89 -4.31 -13.55
C LEU A 9 -28.56 -3.86 -14.19
N LEU A 10 -28.61 -3.20 -15.34
CA LEU A 10 -27.42 -2.68 -16.03
C LEU A 10 -26.77 -1.50 -15.29
N SER A 11 -27.53 -0.64 -14.61
CA SER A 11 -26.96 0.48 -13.85
C SER A 11 -26.16 0.04 -12.63
N ASN A 12 -26.51 -1.09 -11.99
CA ASN A 12 -25.77 -1.63 -10.86
C ASN A 12 -24.42 -2.26 -11.27
N PHE A 13 -24.31 -2.77 -12.50
CA PHE A 13 -23.04 -3.32 -13.02
C PHE A 13 -21.99 -2.24 -13.31
N MET A 14 -22.41 -1.02 -13.69
CA MET A 14 -21.47 0.07 -14.00
C MET A 14 -20.77 0.63 -12.75
N ILE A 15 -21.36 0.52 -11.56
CA ILE A 15 -20.77 1.07 -10.32
C ILE A 15 -19.57 0.23 -9.86
N ALA A 16 -19.60 -1.09 -10.07
CA ALA A 16 -18.52 -1.99 -9.69
C ALA A 16 -17.27 -1.86 -10.59
N ALA A 17 -17.43 -1.37 -11.83
CA ALA A 17 -16.33 -1.25 -12.80
C ALA A 17 -15.36 -0.09 -12.50
N PHE A 18 -15.75 0.89 -11.67
CA PHE A 18 -14.91 2.05 -11.32
C PHE A 18 -14.32 1.98 -9.90
N ALA A 19 -14.53 0.89 -9.17
CA ALA A 19 -13.87 0.67 -7.89
C ALA A 19 -12.40 0.27 -8.13
N GLN A 20 -11.57 1.24 -8.52
CA GLN A 20 -10.13 1.07 -8.52
C GLN A 20 -9.68 0.84 -7.08
N ASN A 21 -9.02 -0.29 -6.84
CA ASN A 21 -8.44 -0.59 -5.54
C ASN A 21 -7.29 0.40 -5.29
N LYS A 22 -7.57 1.41 -4.47
CA LYS A 22 -6.62 2.46 -4.08
C LYS A 22 -5.78 2.07 -2.87
N SER A 23 -5.83 0.82 -2.41
CA SER A 23 -4.99 0.39 -1.29
C SER A 23 -3.66 -0.15 -1.79
N PHE A 24 -2.63 -0.03 -0.95
CA PHE A 24 -1.37 -0.72 -1.14
C PHE A 24 -1.05 -1.61 0.07
N VAL A 25 -0.31 -2.68 -0.17
CA VAL A 25 0.23 -3.57 0.86
C VAL A 25 1.68 -3.88 0.49
N ILE A 26 2.63 -3.51 1.35
CA ILE A 26 4.05 -3.88 1.23
C ILE A 26 4.35 -4.95 2.26
N GLU A 27 4.71 -6.14 1.79
CA GLU A 27 5.20 -7.24 2.61
C GLU A 27 6.72 -7.30 2.51
N GLY A 28 7.38 -7.06 3.65
CA GLY A 28 8.84 -7.10 3.77
C GLY A 28 9.31 -8.26 4.63
N LYS A 29 10.43 -8.89 4.25
CA LYS A 29 11.24 -9.71 5.14
C LYS A 29 12.57 -9.01 5.39
N PHE A 30 12.89 -8.78 6.66
CA PHE A 30 14.07 -8.03 7.08
C PHE A 30 14.86 -8.88 8.07
N ASP A 31 15.80 -9.66 7.55
CA ASP A 31 16.70 -10.47 8.36
C ASP A 31 17.75 -9.57 9.05
N GLY A 32 18.16 -9.91 10.27
CA GLY A 32 19.17 -9.15 11.02
C GLY A 32 18.64 -7.93 11.80
N TYR A 33 17.35 -7.59 11.69
CA TYR A 33 16.70 -6.58 12.51
C TYR A 33 15.99 -7.22 13.71
N ALA A 34 15.96 -6.51 14.83
CA ALA A 34 15.27 -6.96 16.03
C ALA A 34 13.74 -6.82 15.89
N ASP A 35 13.01 -7.71 16.56
CA ASP A 35 11.57 -7.54 16.70
C ASP A 35 11.27 -6.22 17.44
N GLY A 36 10.24 -5.53 16.97
CA GLY A 36 9.88 -4.20 17.45
C GLY A 36 10.61 -3.05 16.76
N THR A 37 11.62 -3.32 15.91
CA THR A 37 12.22 -2.28 15.05
C THR A 37 11.15 -1.66 14.16
N GLU A 38 11.09 -0.33 14.15
CA GLU A 38 10.11 0.45 13.41
C GLU A 38 10.47 0.50 11.92
N VAL A 39 9.46 0.37 11.05
CA VAL A 39 9.58 0.52 9.61
C VAL A 39 8.58 1.59 9.19
N LYS A 40 9.05 2.63 8.50
CA LYS A 40 8.26 3.78 8.08
C LYS A 40 8.33 3.98 6.59
N LEU A 41 7.21 4.42 6.02
CA LEU A 41 7.11 4.79 4.62
C LEU A 41 6.74 6.27 4.52
N TYR A 42 7.57 7.06 3.85
CA TYR A 42 7.36 8.50 3.63
C TYR A 42 7.19 8.79 2.14
N ARG A 43 6.35 9.76 1.79
CA ARG A 43 6.34 10.30 0.42
C ARG A 43 7.60 11.14 0.20
N ASN A 44 8.28 10.93 -0.93
CA ASN A 44 9.52 11.65 -1.25
C ASN A 44 9.29 13.16 -1.42
N ASN A 45 8.14 13.57 -1.97
CA ASN A 45 7.89 14.96 -2.35
C ASN A 45 7.69 15.92 -1.17
N ASP A 46 7.03 15.47 -0.09
CA ASP A 46 6.68 16.31 1.06
C ASP A 46 7.09 15.72 2.41
N ASN A 47 7.79 14.59 2.40
CA ASN A 47 8.19 13.83 3.59
C ASN A 47 7.01 13.46 4.51
N ALA A 48 5.78 13.43 4.00
CA ALA A 48 4.63 13.00 4.77
C ALA A 48 4.70 11.48 5.01
N GLU A 49 4.56 11.07 6.27
CA GLU A 49 4.42 9.65 6.62
C GLU A 49 3.12 9.10 6.01
N LEU A 50 3.25 8.02 5.23
CA LEU A 50 2.12 7.28 4.69
C LEU A 50 1.62 6.22 5.66
N THR A 51 2.56 5.48 6.25
CA THR A 51 2.27 4.38 7.16
C THR A 51 3.54 3.94 7.88
N SER A 52 3.36 3.29 9.01
CA SER A 52 4.44 2.71 9.82
C SER A 52 3.99 1.42 10.47
N SER A 53 4.95 0.54 10.74
CA SER A 53 4.73 -0.77 11.36
C SER A 53 5.99 -1.23 12.07
N LYS A 54 5.93 -2.38 12.74
CA LYS A 54 7.08 -2.96 13.44
C LYS A 54 7.40 -4.34 12.91
N ILE A 55 8.69 -4.66 12.87
CA ILE A 55 9.17 -6.01 12.54
C ILE A 55 8.69 -6.98 13.62
N GLN A 56 8.10 -8.09 13.18
CA GLN A 56 7.70 -9.22 14.02
C GLN A 56 8.09 -10.51 13.33
N ASN A 57 8.88 -11.37 13.98
CA ASN A 57 9.39 -12.61 13.40
C ASN A 57 9.98 -12.37 11.99
N THR A 58 10.90 -11.40 11.87
CA THR A 58 11.57 -10.96 10.62
C THR A 58 10.64 -10.41 9.53
N LYS A 59 9.34 -10.22 9.80
CA LYS A 59 8.36 -9.78 8.81
C LYS A 59 7.79 -8.42 9.18
N VAL A 60 7.42 -7.65 8.16
CA VAL A 60 6.59 -6.46 8.33
C VAL A 60 5.50 -6.42 7.27
N ASN A 61 4.39 -5.79 7.62
CA ASN A 61 3.35 -5.42 6.68
C ASN A 61 3.06 -3.91 6.84
N LEU A 62 3.20 -3.17 5.76
CA LEU A 62 2.83 -1.76 5.65
C LEU A 62 1.64 -1.66 4.71
N SER A 63 0.56 -1.05 5.15
CA SER A 63 -0.64 -0.87 4.34
C SER A 63 -1.16 0.56 4.44
N GLY A 64 -1.74 1.04 3.35
CA GLY A 64 -2.33 2.37 3.28
C GLY A 64 -3.16 2.54 2.02
N GLN A 65 -3.51 3.80 1.73
CA GLN A 65 -4.22 4.17 0.50
C GLN A 65 -3.39 5.15 -0.31
N LEU A 66 -3.49 5.01 -1.63
CA LEU A 66 -2.78 5.81 -2.62
C LEU A 66 -3.67 6.00 -3.85
N ASN A 67 -3.86 7.26 -4.27
CA ASN A 67 -4.67 7.57 -5.46
C ASN A 67 -3.89 7.37 -6.77
N GLU A 68 -2.58 7.56 -6.73
CA GLU A 68 -1.68 7.49 -7.88
C GLU A 68 -0.31 6.98 -7.43
N PRO A 69 0.41 6.20 -8.27
CA PRO A 69 1.77 5.77 -7.97
C PRO A 69 2.69 6.89 -7.49
N VAL A 70 3.47 6.64 -6.44
CA VAL A 70 4.35 7.66 -5.84
C VAL A 70 5.69 7.08 -5.43
N LEU A 71 6.75 7.88 -5.61
CA LEU A 71 8.08 7.58 -5.07
C LEU A 71 8.07 7.81 -3.55
N CYS A 72 8.44 6.79 -2.80
CA CYS A 72 8.52 6.81 -1.35
C CYS A 72 9.93 6.53 -0.85
N PHE A 73 10.17 6.90 0.40
CA PHE A 73 11.31 6.46 1.18
C PHE A 73 10.87 5.44 2.23
N LEU A 74 11.45 4.25 2.18
CA LEU A 74 11.33 3.22 3.20
C LEU A 74 12.50 3.36 4.20
N VAL A 75 12.18 3.51 5.47
CA VAL A 75 13.17 3.68 6.55
C VAL A 75 12.97 2.57 7.57
N ILE A 76 14.05 1.87 7.94
CA ILE A 76 14.04 0.78 8.93
C ILE A 76 14.91 1.21 10.11
N GLY A 77 14.30 1.41 11.28
CA GLY A 77 14.95 1.99 12.46
C GLY A 77 15.62 3.32 12.15
N ASP A 78 16.90 3.45 12.53
CA ASP A 78 17.74 4.61 12.24
C ASP A 78 18.58 4.42 10.95
N GLY A 79 18.19 3.48 10.10
CA GLY A 79 18.88 3.15 8.87
C GLY A 79 18.75 4.23 7.78
N LYS A 80 19.57 4.10 6.73
CA LYS A 80 19.47 4.98 5.57
C LYS A 80 18.14 4.75 4.82
N PRO A 81 17.45 5.81 4.37
CA PRO A 81 16.27 5.66 3.53
C PRO A 81 16.58 4.90 2.24
N VAL A 82 15.64 4.03 1.83
CA VAL A 82 15.66 3.32 0.55
C VAL A 82 14.51 3.83 -0.30
N GLU A 83 14.80 4.22 -1.54
CA GLU A 83 13.78 4.64 -2.49
C GLU A 83 12.97 3.44 -2.97
N VAL A 84 11.64 3.54 -2.88
CA VAL A 84 10.70 2.53 -3.35
C VAL A 84 9.56 3.19 -4.11
N TYR A 85 9.22 2.65 -5.28
CA TYR A 85 8.07 3.10 -6.05
C TYR A 85 6.84 2.32 -5.60
N VAL A 86 5.81 3.01 -5.11
CA VAL A 86 4.62 2.39 -4.53
C VAL A 86 3.44 2.64 -5.44
N GLU A 87 2.78 1.56 -5.85
CA GLU A 87 1.55 1.57 -6.65
C GLU A 87 0.41 0.93 -5.86
N PRO A 88 -0.86 1.27 -6.16
CA PRO A 88 -1.99 0.54 -5.57
C PRO A 88 -1.91 -0.96 -5.93
N GLY A 89 -2.04 -1.83 -4.94
CA GLY A 89 -1.87 -3.28 -5.08
C GLY A 89 -0.95 -3.91 -4.03
N LYS A 90 -0.52 -5.15 -4.28
CA LYS A 90 0.36 -5.90 -3.39
C LYS A 90 1.81 -5.84 -3.91
N ILE A 91 2.73 -5.38 -3.07
CA ILE A 91 4.16 -5.24 -3.34
C ILE A 91 4.92 -6.14 -2.36
N SER A 92 5.90 -6.91 -2.85
CA SER A 92 6.76 -7.74 -2.00
C SER A 92 8.21 -7.30 -2.12
N VAL A 93 8.85 -7.02 -0.99
CA VAL A 93 10.25 -6.56 -0.92
C VAL A 93 11.07 -7.56 -0.10
N LYS A 94 12.28 -7.88 -0.57
CA LYS A 94 13.25 -8.71 0.15
C LYS A 94 14.54 -7.92 0.28
N GLY A 95 15.09 -7.83 1.49
CA GLY A 95 16.31 -7.11 1.81
C GLY A 95 17.14 -7.84 2.86
#